data_AF-A0A1M6M108-F1
#
_entry.id   AF-A0A1M6M108-F1
#
_cell.length_a   1.000
_cell.length_b   1.000
_cell.length_c   1.000
_cell.angle_alpha   90.00
_cell.angle_beta   90.00
_cell.angle_gamma   90.00
#
_symmetry.space_group_name_H-M   'P 1'
#
loop_
_entity.id
_entity.type
_entity.pdbx_description
1 polymer ?
#
loop_
_entity_poly.entity_id
_entity_poly.type
_entity_poly.pdbx_seq_one_letter_code
_entity_poly.pdbx_strand_id
1 'polypeptide(L)'
;MYGSYSPIDGSHFTWEVEGVDTLIFEANLKEFSLYKPEELKIVVIDNTGFHSTKNIDIPDNIKLIRIPPYTPELNLCEKVWHYLKERFKNKTFGNLKELKGVAKSYC
;
A
#
# COMPACT_ATOMS: atom_id res chain seq x y z
N MET A 1 2.80 5.76 4.62
CA MET A 1 2.40 5.63 3.20
C MET A 1 1.88 4.23 2.99
N TYR A 2 0.68 4.10 2.46
CA TYR A 2 0.07 2.85 2.01
C TYR A 2 0.17 2.81 0.49
N GLY A 3 0.61 1.68 -0.08
CA GLY A 3 0.74 1.50 -1.52
C GLY A 3 0.05 0.23 -1.97
N SER A 4 -0.85 0.36 -2.93
CA SER A 4 -1.51 -0.75 -3.62
C SER A 4 -1.13 -0.71 -5.09
N TYR A 5 -0.57 -1.80 -5.62
CA TYR A 5 -0.03 -1.87 -6.98
C TYR A 5 -0.65 -3.05 -7.73
N SER A 6 -1.25 -2.78 -8.89
CA SER A 6 -1.86 -3.78 -9.75
C SER A 6 -0.79 -4.48 -10.60
N PRO A 7 -0.63 -5.81 -10.48
CA PRO A 7 0.25 -6.57 -11.36
C PRO A 7 -0.32 -6.76 -12.77
N ILE A 8 -1.59 -6.42 -13.00
CA ILE A 8 -2.30 -6.68 -14.26
C ILE A 8 -2.07 -5.56 -15.26
N ASP A 9 -2.22 -4.32 -14.82
CA ASP A 9 -2.21 -3.13 -15.69
C ASP A 9 -1.18 -2.07 -15.25
N GLY A 10 -0.44 -2.32 -14.15
CA GLY A 10 0.54 -1.37 -13.60
C GLY A 10 -0.07 -0.14 -12.92
N SER A 11 -1.40 -0.06 -12.81
CA SER A 11 -2.05 1.00 -12.05
C SER A 11 -1.75 0.87 -10.57
N HIS A 12 -1.75 2.00 -9.85
CA HIS A 12 -1.44 2.01 -8.43
C HIS A 12 -2.19 3.12 -7.70
N PHE A 13 -2.35 2.92 -6.40
CA PHE A 13 -2.90 3.88 -5.47
C PHE A 13 -1.95 4.02 -4.28
N THR A 14 -1.47 5.24 -4.06
CA THR A 14 -0.62 5.58 -2.93
C THR A 14 -1.33 6.58 -2.03
N TRP A 15 -1.38 6.29 -0.73
CA TRP A 15 -2.00 7.15 0.27
C TRP A 15 -1.00 7.52 1.34
N GLU A 16 -0.73 8.82 1.46
CA GLU A 16 0.26 9.37 2.37
C GLU A 16 -0.42 9.83 3.65
N VAL A 17 -0.09 9.17 4.76
CA VAL A 17 -0.65 9.43 6.09
C VAL A 17 0.43 9.22 7.14
N GLU A 18 0.31 9.94 8.26
CA GLU A 18 1.18 9.77 9.42
C GLU A 18 0.67 8.64 10.32
N GLY A 19 1.57 7.75 10.72
CA GLY A 19 1.25 6.60 11.58
C GLY A 19 0.75 5.37 10.83
N VAL A 20 0.56 4.30 11.61
CA VAL A 20 -0.04 3.03 11.19
C VAL A 20 -0.94 2.53 12.33
N ASP A 21 -2.18 2.23 12.01
CA ASP A 21 -3.19 1.70 12.94
C ASP A 21 -4.31 1.04 12.14
N THR A 22 -5.13 0.22 12.79
CA THR A 22 -6.32 -0.38 12.21
C THR A 22 -7.33 0.66 11.70
N LEU A 23 -7.52 1.78 12.40
CA LEU A 23 -8.40 2.85 11.91
C LEU A 23 -7.83 3.56 10.68
N ILE A 24 -6.51 3.71 10.62
CA ILE A 24 -5.82 4.27 9.46
C ILE A 24 -5.94 3.29 8.28
N PHE A 25 -5.80 1.98 8.51
CA PHE A 25 -6.01 0.98 7.48
C PHE A 25 -7.45 0.99 6.96
N GLU A 26 -8.46 1.08 7.83
CA GLU A 26 -9.86 1.22 7.41
C GLU A 26 -10.07 2.49 6.56
N ALA A 27 -9.55 3.63 7.00
CA ALA A 27 -9.62 4.87 6.24
C ALA A 27 -8.92 4.75 4.87
N ASN A 28 -7.78 4.05 4.82
CA ASN A 28 -7.11 3.76 3.56
C ASN A 28 -7.99 2.95 2.60
N LEU A 29 -8.70 1.93 3.09
CA LEU A 29 -9.62 1.14 2.26
C LEU A 29 -10.79 1.98 1.74
N LYS A 30 -11.33 2.89 2.56
CA LYS A 30 -12.39 3.81 2.14
C LYS A 30 -11.93 4.75 1.04
N GLU A 31 -10.75 5.36 1.18
CA GLU A 31 -10.17 6.18 0.12
C GLU A 31 -9.83 5.37 -1.14
N PHE A 32 -9.30 4.16 -0.97
CA PHE A 32 -8.97 3.29 -2.11
C PHE A 32 -10.21 2.81 -2.86
N SER A 33 -11.34 2.61 -2.18
CA SER A 33 -12.62 2.27 -2.81
C SER A 33 -13.08 3.35 -3.80
N LEU A 34 -12.85 4.62 -3.49
CA LEU A 34 -13.19 5.76 -4.36
C LEU A 34 -12.31 5.84 -5.60
N TYR A 35 -11.09 5.31 -5.53
CA TYR A 35 -10.23 5.18 -6.70
C TYR A 35 -10.76 4.08 -7.62
N LYS A 36 -11.23 4.45 -8.81
CA LYS A 36 -11.88 3.54 -9.78
C LYS A 36 -13.04 2.75 -9.13
N PRO A 37 -14.16 3.41 -8.77
CA PRO A 37 -15.19 2.84 -7.90
C PRO A 37 -15.91 1.63 -8.51
N GLU A 38 -16.02 1.58 -9.84
CA GLU A 38 -16.66 0.48 -10.59
C GLU A 38 -15.82 -0.81 -10.62
N GLU A 39 -14.55 -0.77 -10.20
CA GLU A 39 -13.69 -1.95 -10.17
C GLU A 39 -13.79 -2.69 -8.84
N LEU A 40 -13.98 -4.02 -8.92
CA LEU A 40 -13.75 -4.92 -7.79
C LEU A 40 -12.24 -5.08 -7.55
N LYS A 41 -11.79 -4.72 -6.35
CA LYS A 41 -10.38 -4.76 -5.95
C LYS A 41 -10.13 -5.98 -5.08
N ILE A 42 -9.31 -6.89 -5.57
CA ILE A 42 -8.78 -8.00 -4.76
C ILE A 42 -7.43 -7.57 -4.21
N VAL A 43 -7.38 -7.31 -2.90
CA VAL A 43 -6.21 -6.75 -2.23
C VAL A 43 -5.53 -7.83 -1.41
N VAL A 44 -4.29 -8.12 -1.75
CA VAL A 44 -3.44 -9.05 -0.99
C VAL A 44 -2.83 -8.30 0.19
N ILE A 45 -3.03 -8.80 1.41
CA ILE A 45 -2.52 -8.22 2.66
C ILE A 45 -1.68 -9.23 3.44
N ASP A 46 -0.71 -8.71 4.20
CA ASP A 46 0.11 -9.50 5.12
C ASP A 46 -0.54 -9.64 6.52
N ASN A 47 0.22 -10.21 7.46
CA ASN A 47 -0.21 -10.50 8.82
C ASN A 47 0.17 -9.44 9.86
N THR A 48 0.51 -8.23 9.43
CA THR A 48 0.86 -7.17 10.37
C THR A 48 -0.36 -6.76 11.23
N GLY A 49 -0.13 -6.33 12.47
CA GLY A 49 -1.20 -6.10 13.44
C GLY A 49 -2.23 -5.06 13.01
N PHE A 50 -1.81 -4.01 12.31
CA PHE A 50 -2.71 -2.95 11.83
C PHE A 50 -3.59 -3.38 10.65
N HIS A 51 -3.27 -4.50 9.97
CA HIS A 51 -4.17 -5.13 8.98
C HIS A 51 -5.25 -6.00 9.64
N SER A 52 -5.53 -5.84 10.95
CA SER A 52 -6.67 -6.47 11.60
C SER A 52 -7.97 -6.10 10.87
N THR A 53 -8.75 -7.11 10.51
CA THR A 53 -10.07 -6.93 9.88
C THR A 53 -11.22 -7.05 10.89
N LYS A 54 -10.89 -7.15 12.19
CA LYS A 54 -11.88 -7.23 13.25
C LYS A 54 -12.38 -5.81 13.56
N ASN A 55 -13.71 -5.62 13.52
CA ASN A 55 -14.37 -4.36 13.85
C ASN A 55 -14.01 -3.17 12.94
N ILE A 56 -13.75 -3.42 11.66
CA ILE A 56 -13.62 -2.37 10.64
C ILE A 56 -14.68 -2.55 9.56
N ASP A 57 -15.04 -1.47 8.88
CA ASP A 57 -15.90 -1.50 7.70
C ASP A 57 -15.06 -1.62 6.42
N ILE A 58 -15.26 -2.69 5.66
CA ILE A 58 -14.56 -2.93 4.39
C ILE A 58 -15.52 -2.58 3.25
N PRO A 59 -15.18 -1.62 2.37
CA PRO A 59 -16.04 -1.26 1.24
C PRO A 59 -16.42 -2.45 0.36
N ASP A 60 -17.65 -2.44 -0.17
CA ASP A 60 -18.22 -3.57 -0.93
C ASP A 60 -17.39 -3.98 -2.15
N ASN A 61 -16.74 -3.00 -2.81
CA ASN A 61 -15.87 -3.20 -3.97
C ASN A 61 -14.43 -3.61 -3.60
N ILE A 62 -14.15 -3.95 -2.34
CA ILE A 62 -12.85 -4.47 -1.89
C ILE A 62 -13.01 -5.85 -1.26
N LYS A 63 -12.14 -6.79 -1.67
CA LYS A 63 -11.97 -8.10 -1.04
C LYS A 63 -10.53 -8.27 -0.61
N LEU A 64 -10.34 -8.56 0.67
CA LEU A 64 -9.00 -8.76 1.26
C LEU A 64 -8.63 -10.25 1.24
N ILE A 65 -7.44 -10.56 0.75
CA ILE A 65 -6.85 -11.90 0.78
C ILE A 65 -5.61 -11.85 1.66
N ARG A 66 -5.61 -12.63 2.74
CA ARG A 66 -4.49 -12.73 3.67
C ARG A 66 -3.55 -13.84 3.22
N ILE A 67 -2.26 -13.53 3.06
CA ILE A 67 -1.23 -14.52 2.75
C ILE A 67 -0.79 -15.28 4.01
N PRO A 68 -0.15 -16.46 3.89
CA PRO A 68 0.43 -17.15 5.03
C PRO A 68 1.48 -16.32 5.78
N PRO A 69 1.66 -16.52 7.10
CA PRO A 69 2.72 -15.84 7.85
C PRO A 69 4.11 -16.07 7.23
N TYR A 70 4.97 -15.04 7.28
CA TYR A 70 6.36 -15.11 6.83
C TYR A 70 6.56 -15.45 5.34
N THR A 71 5.63 -15.05 4.47
CA THR A 71 5.72 -15.24 3.00
C THR A 71 5.81 -13.92 2.23
N PRO A 72 6.81 -13.06 2.49
CA PRO A 72 6.94 -11.74 1.84
C PRO A 72 7.01 -11.84 0.30
N GLU A 73 7.47 -12.96 -0.26
CA GLU A 73 7.51 -13.23 -1.70
C GLU A 73 6.13 -13.25 -2.38
N LEU A 74 5.05 -13.49 -1.61
CA LEU A 74 3.67 -13.44 -2.09
C LEU A 74 3.09 -12.03 -2.04
N ASN A 75 3.72 -11.10 -1.31
CA ASN A 75 3.33 -9.70 -1.27
C ASN A 75 4.05 -8.91 -2.36
N LEU A 76 3.36 -8.63 -3.47
CA LEU A 76 3.92 -7.86 -4.60
C LEU A 76 4.46 -6.48 -4.19
N CYS A 77 3.89 -5.86 -3.15
CA CYS A 77 4.36 -4.58 -2.66
C CYS A 77 5.82 -4.65 -2.18
N GLU A 78 6.28 -5.79 -1.65
CA GLU A 78 7.69 -5.96 -1.24
C GLU A 78 8.66 -5.81 -2.41
N LYS A 79 8.27 -6.25 -3.61
CA LYS A 79 9.08 -6.07 -4.83
C LYS A 79 9.14 -4.60 -5.25
N VAL A 80 8.04 -3.86 -5.15
CA VAL A 80 8.00 -2.42 -5.42
C VAL A 80 8.85 -1.67 -4.41
N TRP A 81 8.74 -2.00 -3.11
CA TRP A 81 9.58 -1.41 -2.07
C TRP A 81 11.07 -1.72 -2.28
N HIS A 82 11.41 -2.93 -2.70
CA HIS A 82 12.79 -3.26 -3.07
C HIS A 82 13.29 -2.38 -4.22
N TYR A 83 12.53 -2.30 -5.32
CA TYR A 83 12.85 -1.48 -6.49
C TYR A 83 13.09 0.00 -6.15
N LEU A 84 12.29 0.54 -5.22
CA LEU A 84 12.48 1.90 -4.70
C LEU A 84 13.73 2.00 -3.84
N LYS A 85 13.90 1.11 -2.85
CA LYS A 85 15.06 1.13 -1.94
C LYS A 85 16.38 1.06 -2.71
N GLU A 86 16.46 0.28 -3.78
CA GLU A 86 17.66 0.23 -4.63
C GLU A 86 18.01 1.57 -5.28
N ARG A 87 17.02 2.37 -5.67
CA ARG A 87 17.22 3.70 -6.29
C ARG A 87 17.57 4.79 -5.29
N PHE A 88 17.22 4.57 -4.03
CA PHE A 88 17.48 5.48 -2.91
C PHE A 88 18.76 5.10 -2.18
N LYS A 89 19.27 3.89 -2.40
CA LYS A 89 20.51 3.41 -1.82
C LYS A 89 21.65 4.39 -2.10
N ASN A 90 22.37 4.75 -1.05
CA ASN A 90 23.50 5.69 -1.07
C ASN A 90 23.15 7.12 -1.52
N LYS A 91 21.88 7.51 -1.48
CA LYS A 91 21.46 8.91 -1.66
C LYS A 91 21.11 9.53 -0.31
N THR A 92 21.46 10.79 -0.15
CA THR A 92 21.02 11.64 0.96
C THR A 92 20.08 12.70 0.41
N PHE A 93 19.12 13.12 1.24
CA PHE A 93 18.15 14.16 0.90
C PHE A 93 18.21 15.24 1.96
N GLY A 94 18.23 16.50 1.55
CA GLY A 94 18.36 17.63 2.47
C GLY A 94 17.12 17.88 3.32
N ASN A 95 15.96 17.38 2.87
CA ASN A 95 14.70 17.48 3.59
C ASN A 95 13.69 16.45 3.11
N LEU A 96 12.58 16.33 3.85
CA LEU A 96 11.50 15.39 3.54
C LEU A 96 10.80 15.70 2.21
N LYS A 97 10.72 16.97 1.79
CA LYS A 97 10.09 17.35 0.52
C LYS A 97 10.86 16.79 -0.67
N GLU A 98 12.19 16.85 -0.62
CA GLU A 98 13.07 16.28 -1.64
C GLU A 98 12.93 14.76 -1.73
N LEU A 99 12.97 14.07 -0.58
CA LEU A 99 12.74 12.62 -0.50
C LEU A 99 11.39 12.22 -1.13
N LYS A 100 10.32 12.94 -0.76
CA LYS A 100 8.96 12.71 -1.28
C LYS A 100 8.88 12.97 -2.79
N GLY A 101 9.54 14.01 -3.29
CA GLY A 101 9.57 14.33 -4.72
C GLY A 101 10.17 13.19 -5.53
N VAL A 102 11.27 12.60 -5.05
CA VAL A 102 11.87 11.43 -5.70
C VAL A 102 10.98 10.20 -5.58
N ALA A 103 10.34 9.95 -4.43
CA ALA A 103 9.46 8.80 -4.25
C ALA A 103 8.25 8.83 -5.21
N LYS A 104 7.61 10.00 -5.36
CA LYS A 104 6.47 10.22 -6.27
C LYS A 104 6.84 10.19 -7.75
N SER A 105 8.13 10.19 -8.10
CA SER A 105 8.54 9.98 -9.50
C SER A 105 8.48 8.50 -9.92
N TYR A 106 8.30 7.59 -8.96
CA TYR A 106 8.27 6.15 -9.16
C TYR A 106 6.94 5.50 -8.74
N CYS A 107 6.02 6.24 -8.12
CA CYS A 107 4.78 5.77 -7.49
C CYS A 107 3.70 6.86 -7.44
#